data_AF-A0A943RQ22-F1
#
_entry.id   AF-A0A943RQ22-F1
#
_cell.length_a   1.000
_cell.length_b   1.000
_cell.length_c   1.000
_cell.angle_alpha   90.00
_cell.angle_beta   90.00
_cell.angle_gamma   90.00
#
_symmetry.space_group_name_H-M   'P 1'
#
loop_
_entity.id
_entity.type
_entity.pdbx_description
1 polymer ?
#
loop_
_entity_poly.entity_id
_entity_poly.type
_entity_poly.pdbx_seq_one_letter_code
_entity_poly.pdbx_strand_id
1 'polypeptide(L)'
;GEYEKALQDYARIYHTVERTDPKYTTKLPDVLYKTEKFMRPSNNSYVAAMAHRIVKTEDFPTANLKRLPWKEPYTGEIKTESILDLMDEAREFYKELVQATILGQRITLEELVDGINYMGKPVVEMVDDED
;
A
#
# COMPACT_ATOMS: atom_id res chain seq x y z
N GLY A 1 16.44 4.60 18.28
CA GLY A 1 17.07 4.96 16.97
C GLY A 1 16.26 6.02 16.24
N GLU A 2 16.72 6.54 15.09
CA GLU A 2 15.92 7.50 14.27
C GLU A 2 14.57 6.91 13.83
N TYR A 3 14.57 5.63 13.45
CA TYR A 3 13.37 4.88 13.08
C TYR A 3 12.33 4.80 14.22
N GLU A 4 12.80 4.54 15.44
CA GLU A 4 11.95 4.45 16.64
C GLU A 4 11.32 5.80 17.00
N LYS A 5 12.07 6.90 16.83
CA LYS A 5 11.55 8.25 17.02
C LYS A 5 10.49 8.59 15.98
N ALA A 6 10.70 8.22 14.71
CA ALA A 6 9.70 8.40 13.66
C ALA A 6 8.39 7.65 13.99
N LEU A 7 8.47 6.39 14.46
CA LEU A 7 7.29 5.64 14.92
C LEU A 7 6.56 6.31 16.08
N GLN A 8 7.29 6.88 17.04
CA GLN A 8 6.70 7.62 18.16
C GLN A 8 6.00 8.91 17.69
N ASP A 9 6.61 9.64 16.75
CA ASP A 9 6.01 10.83 16.15
C ASP A 9 4.73 10.48 15.37
N TYR A 10 4.75 9.41 14.59
CA TYR A 10 3.58 8.89 13.89
C TYR A 10 2.45 8.52 14.86
N ALA A 11 2.73 7.73 15.90
CA ALA A 11 1.72 7.34 16.88
C ALA A 11 1.10 8.56 17.57
N ARG A 12 1.91 9.58 17.88
CA ARG A 12 1.43 10.81 18.52
C ARG A 12 0.48 11.60 17.62
N ILE A 13 0.82 11.76 16.33
CA ILE A 13 -0.03 12.47 15.37
C ILE A 13 -1.34 11.71 15.18
N TYR A 14 -1.27 10.39 14.96
CA TYR A 14 -2.43 9.52 14.77
C TYR A 14 -3.41 9.61 15.95
N HIS A 15 -2.94 9.40 17.18
CA HIS A 15 -3.80 9.45 18.36
C HIS A 15 -4.33 10.85 18.66
N THR A 16 -3.62 11.91 18.26
CA THR A 16 -4.12 13.28 18.43
C THR A 16 -5.31 13.54 17.51
N VAL A 17 -5.23 13.10 16.25
CA VAL A 17 -6.34 13.18 15.29
C VAL A 17 -7.51 12.32 15.76
N GLU A 18 -7.26 11.06 16.13
CA GLU A 18 -8.27 10.12 16.60
C GLU A 18 -9.02 10.63 17.85
N ARG A 19 -8.32 11.19 18.84
CA ARG A 19 -8.95 11.72 20.06
C ARG A 19 -9.78 12.98 19.83
N THR A 20 -9.33 13.84 18.93
CA THR A 20 -9.90 15.19 18.77
C THR A 20 -11.00 15.20 17.71
N ASP A 21 -10.92 14.32 16.72
CA ASP A 21 -11.95 14.14 15.69
C ASP A 21 -12.18 12.65 15.39
N PRO A 22 -12.74 11.89 16.34
CA PRO A 22 -12.91 10.44 16.22
C PRO A 22 -13.84 10.02 15.07
N LYS A 23 -14.68 10.94 14.58
CA LYS A 23 -15.58 10.71 13.45
C LYS A 23 -15.08 11.33 12.14
N TYR A 24 -13.92 12.00 12.16
CA TYR A 24 -13.37 12.74 11.02
C TYR A 24 -14.41 13.70 10.41
N THR A 25 -15.16 14.38 11.28
CA THR A 25 -16.28 15.28 10.94
C THR A 25 -15.88 16.75 10.94
N THR A 26 -14.70 17.07 11.46
CA THR A 26 -14.14 18.43 11.53
C THR A 26 -13.04 18.60 10.47
N LYS A 27 -12.65 19.85 10.22
CA LYS A 27 -11.52 20.17 9.32
C LYS A 27 -10.15 20.07 10.01
N LEU A 28 -10.06 19.41 11.17
CA LEU A 28 -8.82 19.34 11.95
C LEU A 28 -7.66 18.69 11.19
N PRO A 29 -7.85 17.56 10.46
CA PRO A 29 -6.78 17.00 9.63
C PRO A 29 -6.28 17.98 8.56
N ASP A 30 -7.19 18.74 7.92
CA ASP A 30 -6.84 19.74 6.92
C ASP A 30 -6.04 20.90 7.52
N VAL A 31 -6.36 21.33 8.74
CA VAL A 31 -5.64 22.40 9.45
C VAL A 31 -4.23 21.93 9.84
N LEU A 32 -4.10 20.71 10.36
CA LEU A 32 -2.80 20.12 10.69
C LEU A 32 -1.94 19.93 9.43
N TYR A 33 -2.54 19.47 8.33
CA TYR A 33 -1.87 19.35 7.02
C TYR A 33 -1.34 20.70 6.53
N LYS A 34 -2.18 21.75 6.54
CA LYS A 34 -1.77 23.09 6.10
C LYS A 34 -0.68 23.68 6.99
N THR A 35 -0.75 23.44 8.29
CA THR A 35 0.25 23.90 9.26
C THR A 35 1.58 23.19 9.04
N GLU A 36 1.55 21.87 8.81
CA GLU A 36 2.75 21.10 8.48
C GLU A 36 3.38 21.60 7.17
N LYS A 37 2.60 21.76 6.10
CA LYS A 37 3.08 22.28 4.81
C LYS A 37 3.67 23.69 4.90
N PHE A 38 3.17 24.52 5.82
CA PHE A 38 3.69 25.87 6.07
C PHE A 38 5.03 25.83 6.83
N MET A 39 5.10 25.05 7.92
CA MET A 39 6.30 24.95 8.77
C MET A 39 7.41 24.11 8.14
N ARG A 40 7.03 23.15 7.30
CA ARG A 40 7.93 22.27 6.53
C ARG A 40 7.40 22.19 5.10
N PRO A 41 7.84 23.10 4.20
CA PRO A 41 7.49 23.07 2.80
C PRO A 41 8.24 21.91 2.10
N SER A 42 7.84 20.67 2.39
CA SER A 42 8.29 19.47 1.70
C SER A 42 7.21 18.95 0.78
N ASN A 43 7.60 18.29 -0.32
CA ASN A 43 6.65 17.62 -1.21
C ASN A 43 5.80 16.57 -0.48
N ASN A 44 6.36 15.96 0.57
CA ASN A 44 5.71 14.94 1.38
C ASN A 44 5.18 15.56 2.68
N SER A 45 3.96 15.20 3.09
CA SER A 45 3.34 15.60 4.36
C SER A 45 2.97 14.35 5.13
N TYR A 46 3.41 14.27 6.38
CA TYR A 46 3.08 13.16 7.27
C TYR A 46 1.62 13.20 7.67
N VAL A 47 1.03 14.38 7.88
CA VAL A 47 -0.39 14.50 8.18
C VAL A 47 -1.23 13.99 7.00
N ALA A 48 -0.86 14.27 5.75
CA ALA A 48 -1.57 13.72 4.58
C ALA A 48 -1.45 12.19 4.49
N ALA A 49 -0.27 11.64 4.77
CA ALA A 49 -0.06 10.19 4.80
C ALA A 49 -0.78 9.48 5.96
N MET A 50 -1.18 10.21 7.02
CA MET A 50 -1.86 9.63 8.18
C MET A 50 -3.34 9.99 8.27
N ALA A 51 -3.80 11.00 7.52
CA ALA A 51 -5.21 11.42 7.45
C ALA A 51 -6.05 10.51 6.53
N HIS A 52 -5.61 9.27 6.28
CA HIS A 52 -6.44 8.28 5.60
C HIS A 52 -7.67 8.01 6.45
N ARG A 53 -8.80 8.61 6.06
CA ARG A 53 -10.10 8.33 6.64
C ARG A 53 -10.38 6.83 6.44
N ILE A 54 -10.37 6.04 7.51
CA ILE A 54 -10.92 4.69 7.48
C ILE A 54 -12.44 4.85 7.38
N VAL A 55 -12.93 5.05 6.16
CA VAL A 55 -14.36 5.02 5.88
C VAL A 55 -14.76 3.55 5.90
N LYS A 56 -15.38 3.13 7.01
CA LYS A 56 -16.11 1.85 7.04
C LYS A 56 -17.38 2.04 6.24
N THR A 57 -17.31 1.77 4.94
CA THR A 57 -18.46 1.68 4.04
C THR A 57 -18.69 0.21 3.72
N GLU A 58 -19.96 -0.21 3.74
CA GLU A 58 -20.36 -1.56 3.31
C GLU A 58 -20.30 -1.69 1.79
N ASP A 59 -20.30 -0.55 1.08
CA ASP A 59 -20.20 -0.49 -0.38
C ASP A 59 -18.79 -0.06 -0.76
N PHE A 60 -17.98 -1.02 -1.21
CA PHE A 60 -16.64 -0.80 -1.76
C PHE A 60 -16.63 -1.31 -3.20
N PRO A 61 -17.08 -0.51 -4.18
CA PRO A 61 -17.17 -0.95 -5.59
C PRO A 61 -15.82 -1.44 -6.13
N THR A 62 -14.73 -0.89 -5.62
CA THR A 62 -13.35 -1.30 -5.92
C THR A 62 -12.96 -2.68 -5.37
N ALA A 63 -13.72 -3.26 -4.44
CA ALA A 63 -13.55 -4.67 -4.07
C ALA A 63 -14.00 -5.63 -5.16
N ASN A 64 -14.82 -5.20 -6.12
CA ASN A 64 -15.39 -6.07 -7.13
C ASN A 64 -16.06 -7.34 -6.54
N LEU A 65 -16.82 -7.20 -5.44
CA LEU A 65 -17.48 -8.34 -4.77
C LEU A 65 -18.51 -9.07 -5.68
N LYS A 66 -18.96 -8.40 -6.75
CA LYS A 66 -19.85 -8.98 -7.77
C LYS A 66 -19.10 -9.72 -8.88
N ARG A 67 -17.76 -9.80 -8.81
CA ARG A 67 -16.90 -10.45 -9.79
C ARG A 67 -17.16 -10.02 -11.24
N LEU A 68 -17.34 -8.71 -11.43
CA LEU A 68 -17.46 -8.13 -12.76
C LEU A 68 -16.13 -8.25 -13.51
N PRO A 69 -16.14 -8.40 -14.84
CA PRO A 69 -14.92 -8.46 -15.62
C PRO A 69 -14.15 -7.14 -15.52
N TRP A 70 -12.85 -7.23 -15.26
CA TRP A 70 -11.92 -6.11 -15.26
C TRP A 70 -10.65 -6.48 -16.01
N LYS A 71 -9.98 -5.48 -16.57
CA LYS A 71 -8.73 -5.69 -17.31
C LYS A 71 -7.56 -5.55 -16.35
N GLU A 72 -6.76 -6.59 -16.23
CA GLU A 72 -5.51 -6.59 -15.47
C GLU A 72 -4.58 -5.50 -16.07
N PRO A 73 -4.11 -4.51 -15.28
CA PRO A 73 -3.38 -3.36 -15.81
C PRO A 73 -2.09 -3.69 -16.55
N TYR A 74 -1.42 -4.80 -16.23
CA TYR A 74 -0.09 -5.16 -16.70
C TYR A 74 -0.11 -6.21 -17.81
N THR A 75 -0.80 -7.34 -17.62
CA THR A 75 -0.94 -8.41 -18.61
C THR A 75 -2.03 -8.10 -19.62
N GLY A 76 -2.97 -7.20 -19.29
CA GLY A 76 -4.12 -6.89 -20.12
C GLY A 76 -5.17 -7.99 -20.15
N GLU A 77 -5.00 -9.05 -19.37
CA GLU A 77 -5.95 -10.17 -19.27
C GLU A 77 -7.27 -9.71 -18.66
N ILE A 78 -8.36 -10.34 -19.08
CA ILE A 78 -9.66 -10.11 -18.45
C ILE A 78 -9.78 -11.03 -17.24
N LYS A 79 -9.85 -10.41 -16.08
CA LYS A 79 -9.95 -11.02 -14.76
C LYS A 79 -11.33 -10.75 -14.15
N THR A 80 -11.71 -11.55 -13.17
CA THR A 80 -13.01 -11.41 -12.47
C THR A 80 -12.88 -11.46 -10.96
N GLU A 81 -11.67 -11.69 -10.48
CA GLU A 81 -11.31 -11.80 -9.07
C GLU A 81 -11.72 -10.53 -8.32
N SER A 82 -12.23 -10.73 -7.11
CA SER A 82 -12.47 -9.66 -6.16
C SER A 82 -11.20 -9.34 -5.37
N ILE A 83 -11.17 -8.21 -4.65
CA ILE A 83 -10.04 -7.88 -3.78
C ILE A 83 -9.84 -8.95 -2.68
N LEU A 84 -10.90 -9.64 -2.27
CA LEU A 84 -10.79 -10.71 -1.28
C LEU A 84 -10.07 -11.92 -1.86
N ASP A 85 -10.42 -12.29 -3.09
CA ASP A 85 -9.76 -13.38 -3.82
C ASP A 85 -8.26 -13.07 -4.00
N LEU A 86 -7.93 -11.85 -4.42
CA LEU A 86 -6.54 -11.40 -4.61
C LEU A 86 -5.75 -11.35 -3.29
N MET A 87 -6.40 -10.98 -2.17
CA MET A 87 -5.77 -10.96 -0.85
C MET A 87 -5.48 -12.37 -0.32
N ASP A 88 -6.39 -13.32 -0.56
CA ASP A 88 -6.18 -14.73 -0.21
C ASP A 88 -5.06 -15.34 -1.06
N GLU A 89 -5.02 -15.04 -2.36
CA GLU A 89 -3.92 -15.44 -3.25
C GLU A 89 -2.57 -14.88 -2.77
N ALA A 90 -2.51 -13.58 -2.48
CA ALA A 90 -1.30 -12.94 -1.97
C ALA A 90 -0.83 -13.56 -0.64
N ARG A 91 -1.77 -13.99 0.22
CA ARG A 91 -1.45 -14.65 1.48
C ARG A 91 -0.81 -16.02 1.27
N GLU A 92 -1.33 -16.83 0.35
CA GLU A 92 -0.73 -18.13 0.05
C GLU A 92 0.64 -17.96 -0.60
N PHE A 93 0.75 -17.05 -1.56
CA PHE A 93 2.02 -16.69 -2.19
C PHE A 93 3.08 -16.26 -1.16
N TYR A 94 2.71 -15.44 -0.18
CA TYR A 94 3.62 -15.03 0.90
C TYR A 94 4.15 -16.22 1.72
N LYS A 95 3.32 -17.24 1.98
CA LYS A 95 3.78 -18.44 2.71
C LYS A 95 4.83 -19.20 1.91
N GLU A 96 4.60 -19.37 0.61
CA GLU A 96 5.55 -20.04 -0.29
C GLU A 96 6.87 -19.28 -0.35
N LEU A 97 6.81 -17.95 -0.47
CA LEU A 97 7.98 -17.08 -0.46
C LEU A 97 8.80 -17.22 0.84
N VAL A 98 8.12 -17.19 1.99
CA VAL A 98 8.77 -17.37 3.31
C VAL A 98 9.43 -18.73 3.40
N GLN A 99 8.75 -19.79 2.95
CA GLN A 99 9.30 -21.15 2.97
C GLN A 99 10.53 -21.29 2.08
N ALA A 100 10.48 -20.77 0.85
CA ALA A 100 11.60 -20.78 -0.08
C ALA A 100 12.81 -20.01 0.49
N THR A 101 12.54 -18.88 1.15
CA THR A 101 13.58 -18.06 1.83
C THR A 101 14.25 -18.86 2.95
N ILE A 102 13.46 -19.47 3.86
CA ILE A 102 13.98 -20.23 5.00
C ILE A 102 14.81 -21.44 4.53
N LEU A 103 14.37 -22.11 3.46
CA LEU A 103 15.03 -23.30 2.91
C LEU A 103 16.20 -22.96 1.96
N GLY A 104 16.47 -21.68 1.70
CA GLY A 104 17.54 -21.26 0.78
C GLY A 104 17.30 -21.69 -0.67
N GLN A 105 16.04 -21.86 -1.07
CA GLN A 105 15.66 -22.33 -2.40
C GLN A 105 15.72 -21.19 -3.41
N ARG A 106 16.93 -20.82 -3.82
CA ARG A 106 17.18 -19.66 -4.69
C ARG A 106 16.38 -19.66 -5.99
N ILE A 107 16.33 -20.78 -6.72
CA ILE A 107 15.60 -20.88 -7.99
C ILE A 107 14.10 -20.66 -7.76
N THR A 108 13.53 -21.33 -6.76
CA THR A 108 12.12 -21.17 -6.38
C THR A 108 11.80 -19.75 -5.93
N LEU A 109 12.73 -19.10 -5.22
CA LEU A 109 12.57 -17.71 -4.82
C LEU A 109 12.60 -16.78 -6.02
N GLU A 110 13.53 -16.98 -6.95
CA GLU A 110 13.62 -16.26 -8.22
C GLU A 110 12.33 -16.44 -9.03
N GLU A 111 11.78 -17.65 -9.16
CA GLU A 111 10.51 -17.93 -9.85
C GLU A 111 9.29 -17.29 -9.17
N LEU A 112 9.23 -17.32 -7.83
CA LEU A 112 8.14 -16.70 -7.09
C LEU A 112 8.15 -15.18 -7.25
N VAL A 113 9.34 -14.55 -7.15
CA VAL A 113 9.49 -13.10 -7.32
C VAL A 113 9.66 -12.67 -8.77
N ASP A 114 9.62 -13.61 -9.72
CA ASP A 114 9.97 -13.32 -11.11
C ASP A 114 8.96 -12.36 -11.74
N GLY A 115 9.48 -11.56 -12.66
CA GLY A 115 8.65 -10.88 -13.64
C GLY A 115 7.88 -9.67 -13.14
N ILE A 116 8.06 -9.18 -11.90
CA ILE A 116 7.48 -7.92 -11.41
C ILE A 116 8.42 -7.22 -10.40
N ASN A 117 8.85 -5.99 -10.69
CA ASN A 117 9.68 -5.15 -9.81
C ASN A 117 8.86 -4.50 -8.68
N TYR A 118 9.52 -3.76 -7.77
CA TYR A 118 8.86 -3.09 -6.64
C TYR A 118 7.72 -2.13 -7.01
N MET A 119 7.70 -1.66 -8.26
CA MET A 119 6.65 -0.78 -8.79
C MET A 119 5.49 -1.53 -9.44
N GLY A 120 5.49 -2.86 -9.42
CA GLY A 120 4.49 -3.67 -10.11
C GLY A 120 4.77 -3.86 -11.61
N LYS A 121 5.97 -3.54 -12.12
CA LYS A 121 6.30 -3.63 -13.56
C LYS A 121 7.15 -4.86 -13.90
N PRO A 122 7.01 -5.45 -15.10
CA PRO A 122 7.92 -6.50 -15.55
C PRO A 122 9.40 -6.13 -15.47
N VAL A 123 10.21 -7.02 -14.88
CA VAL A 123 11.66 -6.81 -14.70
C VAL A 123 12.40 -6.70 -16.04
N VAL A 124 11.82 -7.23 -17.11
CA VAL A 124 12.38 -7.21 -18.49
C VAL A 124 12.49 -5.82 -19.10
N GLU A 125 11.80 -4.80 -18.58
CA GLU A 125 11.90 -3.40 -19.09
C GLU A 125 13.08 -2.61 -18.51
N MET A 126 13.95 -3.19 -17.67
CA MET A 126 15.10 -2.48 -17.07
C MET A 126 16.46 -2.82 -17.70
N VAL A 127 16.46 -3.51 -18.86
CA VAL A 127 17.67 -3.72 -19.66
C VAL A 127 17.49 -2.96 -20.96
N ASP A 128 17.82 -1.66 -20.92
CA ASP A 128 18.35 -0.83 -22.01
C ASP A 128 18.03 0.64 -21.67
N ASP A 129 18.96 1.28 -20.96
CA ASP A 129 19.24 2.72 -21.02
C ASP A 129 20.60 2.95 -20.31
N GLU A 130 21.66 2.29 -20.82
CA GLU A 130 23.04 2.74 -20.63
C GLU A 130 23.64 3.01 -22.02
N ASP A 131 23.64 4.30 -22.40
CA ASP A 131 24.63 4.91 -23.30
C ASP A 131 25.28 6.11 -22.58
#